data_AF-A0A2Y9QNQ2-F1
#
_entry.id   AF-A0A2Y9QNQ2-F1
#
_cell.length_a   1.000
_cell.length_b   1.000
_cell.length_c   1.000
_cell.angle_alpha   90.00
_cell.angle_beta   90.00
_cell.angle_gamma   90.00
#
_symmetry.space_group_name_H-M   'P 1'
#
loop_
_entity.id
_entity.type
_entity.pdbx_description
1 polymer ?
#
loop_
_entity_poly.entity_id
_entity_poly.type
_entity_poly.pdbx_seq_one_letter_code
_entity_poly.pdbx_strand_id
1 'polypeptide(L)'
;MGSQEVLGQAARLASSGLLMQVLFRLITFVLNAFILRFLSKEIVGIVNVRLTLLYSTTIFLAREAFRRACLSGGAQRDWSQTLNLLWLTVPLGVFWSLFLGWVWLHLLEVPDPNVVPYYGAGVVLFGLAAVVELLGEPFWVLAQAHMFVKLKVIAESLSVILKSVLTACLVLCSPHWGLYIFSLAQLFYTTVLVLCYVIYFMKLLGSPESTKQQTLPVSRMTDLLPSITGSGAFVNWKEAKLTLSFFKQSFLKQILTEGERYVMTFLNVLNFGDQGIYDIVNNLGSLVARLIFQPIEESFYVFFAKVLEREKGATLQKQEDLAVAAIVLESLLRLALLAGLTITVFGFAYSQLALDIYGGAMLSTGSGPVLLRSYCVYVLLLAINGVTECFTFAAMSKEELDRAVEATLCGCALLYLTNSHCKMLALLLQWTSLTSHLLIGTISRCWPCRPLSWCSPVS
;
A
#
# COMPACT_ATOMS: atom_id res chain seq x y z
N MET A 1 7.92 -31.64 -2.23
CA MET A 1 8.87 -30.60 -2.67
C MET A 1 9.71 -30.20 -1.46
N GLY A 2 11.04 -30.23 -1.56
CA GLY A 2 11.92 -29.88 -0.46
C GLY A 2 11.97 -28.36 -0.24
N SER A 3 12.13 -27.90 1.02
CA SER A 3 12.12 -26.48 1.36
C SER A 3 13.14 -25.63 0.57
N GLN A 4 14.27 -26.22 0.15
CA GLN A 4 15.27 -25.56 -0.69
C GLN A 4 14.83 -25.38 -2.16
N GLU A 5 14.07 -26.32 -2.72
CA GLU A 5 13.49 -26.19 -4.07
C GLU A 5 12.38 -25.12 -4.10
N VAL A 6 11.55 -25.09 -3.07
CA VAL A 6 10.51 -24.07 -2.88
C VAL A 6 11.15 -22.69 -2.77
N LEU A 7 12.26 -22.57 -2.02
CA LEU A 7 13.00 -21.33 -1.86
C LEU A 7 13.66 -20.87 -3.19
N GLY A 8 14.28 -21.78 -3.93
CA GLY A 8 14.90 -21.48 -5.22
C GLY A 8 13.90 -21.08 -6.31
N GLN A 9 12.74 -21.75 -6.37
CA GLN A 9 11.63 -21.35 -7.24
C GLN A 9 11.01 -20.02 -6.79
N ALA A 10 10.80 -19.81 -5.49
CA ALA A 10 10.28 -18.56 -4.95
C ALA A 10 11.21 -17.38 -5.27
N ALA A 11 12.53 -17.56 -5.17
CA ALA A 11 13.51 -16.52 -5.48
C ALA A 11 13.54 -16.16 -6.99
N ARG A 12 13.51 -17.15 -7.89
CA ARG A 12 13.44 -16.91 -9.35
C ARG A 12 12.11 -16.30 -9.80
N LEU A 13 11.00 -16.71 -9.17
CA LEU A 13 9.68 -16.13 -9.42
C LEU A 13 9.58 -14.70 -8.87
N ALA A 14 10.21 -14.43 -7.72
CA ALA A 14 10.29 -13.10 -7.14
C ALA A 14 11.11 -12.16 -8.02
N SER A 15 12.29 -12.56 -8.50
CA SER A 15 13.14 -11.69 -9.33
C SER A 15 12.51 -11.36 -10.69
N SER A 16 11.97 -12.36 -11.39
CA SER A 16 11.28 -12.16 -12.68
C SER A 16 9.97 -11.36 -12.53
N GLY A 17 9.22 -11.58 -11.45
CA GLY A 17 8.03 -10.80 -11.12
C GLY A 17 8.35 -9.35 -10.78
N LEU A 18 9.44 -9.11 -10.04
CA LEU A 18 9.88 -7.78 -9.63
C LEU A 18 10.31 -6.94 -10.85
N LEU A 19 11.08 -7.53 -11.77
CA LEU A 19 11.48 -6.83 -13.00
C LEU A 19 10.26 -6.41 -13.84
N MET A 20 9.30 -7.32 -14.03
CA MET A 20 8.05 -7.01 -14.74
C MET A 20 7.26 -5.92 -14.02
N GLN A 21 7.19 -5.96 -12.69
CA GLN A 21 6.49 -4.94 -11.91
C GLN A 21 7.13 -3.55 -12.05
N VAL A 22 8.46 -3.47 -12.08
CA VAL A 22 9.18 -2.20 -12.33
C VAL A 22 8.86 -1.66 -13.72
N LEU A 23 8.92 -2.51 -14.75
CA LEU A 23 8.60 -2.11 -16.13
C LEU A 23 7.18 -1.55 -16.24
N PHE A 24 6.19 -2.24 -15.65
CA PHE A 24 4.79 -1.77 -15.69
C PHE A 24 4.57 -0.50 -14.89
N ARG A 25 5.26 -0.31 -13.76
CA ARG A 25 5.24 0.96 -13.01
C ARG A 25 5.79 2.11 -13.85
N LEU A 26 6.86 1.89 -14.63
CA LEU A 26 7.40 2.91 -15.53
C LEU A 26 6.40 3.29 -16.62
N ILE A 27 5.77 2.29 -17.27
CA ILE A 27 4.74 2.53 -18.29
C ILE A 27 3.59 3.35 -17.71
N THR A 28 3.11 2.97 -16.52
CA THR A 28 2.01 3.66 -15.85
C THR A 28 2.39 5.08 -15.45
N PHE A 29 3.63 5.29 -14.98
CA PHE A 29 4.16 6.61 -14.63
C PHE A 29 4.15 7.55 -15.85
N VAL A 30 4.60 7.07 -17.01
CA VAL A 30 4.60 7.85 -18.27
C VAL A 30 3.17 8.15 -18.73
N LEU A 31 2.26 7.17 -18.69
CA LEU A 31 0.86 7.37 -19.05
C LEU A 31 0.17 8.38 -18.13
N ASN A 32 0.41 8.29 -16.82
CA ASN A 32 -0.13 9.26 -15.87
C ASN A 32 0.44 10.66 -16.11
N ALA A 33 1.74 10.80 -16.37
CA ALA A 33 2.34 12.08 -16.73
C ALA A 33 1.66 12.72 -17.94
N PHE A 34 1.38 11.90 -18.97
CA PHE A 34 0.66 12.35 -20.15
C PHE A 34 -0.76 12.82 -19.81
N ILE A 35 -1.53 12.04 -19.05
CA ILE A 35 -2.90 12.37 -18.65
C ILE A 35 -2.93 13.72 -17.90
N LEU A 36 -1.98 13.97 -17.00
CA LEU A 36 -1.94 15.19 -16.18
C LEU A 36 -1.88 16.49 -16.99
N ARG A 37 -1.34 16.45 -18.21
CA ARG A 37 -1.26 17.63 -19.09
C ARG A 37 -2.63 18.12 -19.61
N PHE A 38 -3.66 17.28 -19.50
CA PHE A 38 -5.01 17.57 -19.97
C PHE A 38 -6.02 17.76 -18.84
N LEU A 39 -5.57 17.74 -17.58
CA LEU A 39 -6.44 17.83 -16.42
C LEU A 39 -6.26 19.14 -15.66
N SER A 40 -7.34 19.59 -15.03
CA SER A 40 -7.27 20.63 -14.02
C SER A 40 -6.78 20.05 -12.67
N LYS A 41 -6.07 20.88 -11.91
CA LYS A 41 -5.55 20.51 -10.59
C LYS A 41 -6.66 20.12 -9.61
N GLU A 42 -7.86 20.70 -9.76
CA GLU A 42 -9.02 20.43 -8.90
C GLU A 42 -9.58 19.02 -9.13
N ILE A 43 -9.71 18.60 -10.39
CA ILE A 43 -10.15 17.24 -10.74
C ILE A 43 -9.15 16.22 -10.21
N VAL A 44 -7.85 16.47 -10.40
CA VAL A 44 -6.77 15.61 -9.90
C VAL A 44 -6.85 15.46 -8.38
N GLY A 45 -7.00 16.56 -7.64
CA GLY A 45 -7.08 16.50 -6.17
C GLY A 45 -8.27 15.69 -5.68
N ILE A 46 -9.45 15.89 -6.27
CA ILE A 46 -10.65 15.12 -5.88
C ILE A 46 -10.48 13.63 -6.21
N VAL A 47 -9.94 13.30 -7.39
CA VAL A 47 -9.76 11.89 -7.80
C VAL A 47 -8.70 11.20 -6.96
N ASN A 48 -7.50 11.78 -6.86
CA ASN A 48 -6.35 11.12 -6.24
C ASN A 48 -6.38 11.15 -4.71
N VAL A 49 -6.95 12.19 -4.11
CA VAL A 49 -7.06 12.29 -2.66
C VAL A 49 -8.40 11.77 -2.20
N ARG A 50 -9.52 12.39 -2.57
CA ARG A 50 -10.82 12.10 -1.95
C ARG A 50 -11.47 10.79 -2.42
N LEU A 51 -11.65 10.60 -3.73
CA LEU A 51 -12.33 9.42 -4.27
C LEU A 51 -11.47 8.16 -4.13
N THR A 52 -10.15 8.31 -4.30
CA THR A 52 -9.21 7.21 -4.02
C THR A 52 -9.17 6.85 -2.53
N LEU A 53 -9.30 7.82 -1.62
CA LEU A 53 -9.43 7.53 -0.18
C LEU A 53 -10.71 6.76 0.15
N LEU A 54 -11.85 7.15 -0.43
CA LEU A 54 -13.11 6.42 -0.30
C LEU A 54 -12.95 4.95 -0.75
N TYR A 55 -12.45 4.76 -1.97
CA TYR A 55 -12.27 3.43 -2.55
C TYR A 55 -11.28 2.57 -1.74
N SER A 56 -10.11 3.11 -1.41
CA SER A 56 -9.08 2.38 -0.64
C SER A 56 -9.58 2.03 0.76
N THR A 57 -10.24 2.96 1.46
CA THR A 57 -10.82 2.72 2.80
C THR A 57 -11.88 1.62 2.75
N THR A 58 -12.80 1.70 1.79
CA THR A 58 -13.88 0.71 1.62
C THR A 58 -13.31 -0.70 1.44
N ILE A 59 -12.38 -0.84 0.50
CA ILE A 59 -11.74 -2.12 0.21
C ILE A 59 -10.94 -2.60 1.41
N PHE A 60 -10.12 -1.74 2.01
CA PHE A 60 -9.21 -2.14 3.07
C PHE A 60 -9.96 -2.67 4.30
N LEU A 61 -11.02 -1.96 4.71
CA LEU A 61 -11.90 -2.39 5.80
C LEU A 61 -12.65 -3.68 5.48
N ALA A 62 -13.13 -3.85 4.25
CA ALA A 62 -13.88 -5.03 3.85
C ALA A 62 -13.02 -6.30 3.70
N ARG A 63 -11.73 -6.15 3.38
CA ARG A 63 -10.92 -7.24 2.79
C ARG A 63 -9.71 -7.66 3.59
N GLU A 64 -8.94 -6.72 4.14
CA GLU A 64 -7.56 -7.00 4.59
C GLU A 64 -7.52 -8.08 5.68
N ALA A 65 -8.47 -8.00 6.62
CA ALA A 65 -8.59 -8.96 7.70
C ALA A 65 -8.87 -10.38 7.20
N PHE A 66 -9.73 -10.52 6.19
CA PHE A 66 -10.10 -11.79 5.58
C PHE A 66 -8.93 -12.40 4.82
N ARG A 67 -8.21 -11.60 4.02
CA ARG A 67 -7.00 -12.06 3.32
C ARG A 67 -5.99 -12.65 4.29
N ARG A 68 -5.67 -11.92 5.37
CA ARG A 68 -4.68 -12.37 6.37
C ARG A 68 -5.13 -13.65 7.07
N ALA A 69 -6.39 -13.73 7.49
CA ALA A 69 -6.92 -14.90 8.17
C ALA A 69 -6.96 -16.14 7.26
N CYS A 70 -7.55 -16.00 6.06
CA CYS A 70 -7.72 -17.10 5.12
C CYS A 70 -6.40 -17.54 4.47
N LEU A 71 -5.35 -16.70 4.42
CA LEU A 71 -4.02 -17.15 3.99
C LEU A 71 -3.25 -17.89 5.09
N SER A 72 -3.63 -17.72 6.35
CA SER A 72 -2.97 -18.35 7.51
C SER A 72 -3.47 -19.78 7.80
N GLY A 73 -4.35 -20.34 6.96
CA GLY A 73 -4.94 -21.66 7.14
C GLY A 73 -3.93 -22.81 7.01
N GLY A 74 -4.10 -23.86 7.82
CA GLY A 74 -3.25 -25.06 7.81
C GLY A 74 -3.47 -25.96 6.58
N ALA A 75 -2.59 -26.96 6.41
CA ALA A 75 -2.60 -27.86 5.25
C ALA A 75 -3.87 -28.73 5.12
N GLN A 76 -4.57 -29.03 6.23
CA GLN A 76 -5.83 -29.79 6.25
C GLN A 76 -7.04 -28.90 6.56
N ARG A 77 -7.25 -27.85 5.77
CA ARG A 77 -8.41 -26.97 5.89
C ARG A 77 -9.52 -27.35 4.92
N ASP A 78 -10.75 -27.06 5.31
CA ASP A 78 -11.90 -27.11 4.42
C ASP A 78 -11.99 -25.81 3.61
N TRP A 79 -11.79 -25.92 2.31
CA TRP A 79 -11.82 -24.79 1.38
C TRP A 79 -13.23 -24.26 1.13
N SER A 80 -14.27 -25.08 1.23
CA SER A 80 -15.66 -24.63 1.08
C SER A 80 -16.01 -23.62 2.18
N GLN A 81 -15.64 -23.92 3.42
CA GLN A 81 -15.85 -23.03 4.57
C GLN A 81 -14.99 -21.75 4.50
N THR A 82 -13.77 -21.86 3.98
CA THR A 82 -12.87 -20.71 3.76
C THR A 82 -13.46 -19.77 2.69
N LEU A 83 -13.98 -20.33 1.59
CA LEU A 83 -14.60 -19.57 0.50
C LEU A 83 -15.88 -18.89 0.96
N ASN A 84 -16.74 -19.58 1.73
CA ASN A 84 -17.93 -18.98 2.35
C ASN A 84 -17.56 -17.77 3.23
N LEU A 85 -16.48 -17.87 4.01
CA LEU A 85 -15.97 -16.75 4.81
C LEU A 85 -15.49 -15.59 3.93
N LEU A 86 -14.77 -15.87 2.83
CA LEU A 86 -14.30 -14.85 1.89
C LEU A 86 -15.45 -14.13 1.18
N TRP A 87 -16.56 -14.81 0.87
CA TRP A 87 -17.72 -14.16 0.26
C TRP A 87 -18.40 -13.15 1.18
N LEU A 88 -18.17 -13.18 2.49
CA LEU A 88 -18.65 -12.13 3.41
C LEU A 88 -17.96 -10.77 3.18
N THR A 89 -16.84 -10.73 2.45
CA THR A 89 -16.18 -9.46 2.07
C THR A 89 -17.08 -8.60 1.19
N VAL A 90 -17.92 -9.19 0.34
CA VAL A 90 -18.81 -8.46 -0.59
C VAL A 90 -19.94 -7.71 0.14
N PRO A 91 -20.80 -8.35 0.97
CA PRO A 91 -21.83 -7.62 1.71
C PRO A 91 -21.23 -6.61 2.69
N LEU A 92 -20.07 -6.92 3.30
CA LEU A 92 -19.35 -5.96 4.14
C LEU A 92 -18.84 -4.76 3.31
N GLY A 93 -18.37 -5.01 2.10
CA GLY A 93 -17.99 -3.98 1.14
C GLY A 93 -19.16 -3.09 0.70
N VAL A 94 -20.33 -3.68 0.45
CA VAL A 94 -21.56 -2.92 0.18
C VAL A 94 -21.92 -2.03 1.36
N PHE A 95 -21.88 -2.56 2.59
CA PHE A 95 -22.12 -1.78 3.80
C PHE A 95 -21.17 -0.58 3.90
N TRP A 96 -19.85 -0.80 3.78
CA TRP A 96 -18.86 0.29 3.87
C TRP A 96 -18.97 1.27 2.71
N SER A 97 -19.23 0.79 1.49
CA SER A 97 -19.41 1.63 0.30
C SER A 97 -20.60 2.57 0.46
N LEU A 98 -21.74 2.08 0.99
CA LEU A 98 -22.91 2.89 1.27
C LEU A 98 -22.67 3.86 2.43
N PHE A 99 -22.08 3.39 3.54
CA PHE A 99 -21.81 4.23 4.71
C PHE A 99 -20.82 5.35 4.39
N LEU A 100 -19.67 5.03 3.81
CA LEU A 100 -18.64 6.02 3.45
C LEU A 100 -19.09 6.87 2.27
N GLY A 101 -19.83 6.31 1.31
CA GLY A 101 -20.45 7.08 0.22
C GLY A 101 -21.41 8.14 0.76
N TRP A 102 -22.25 7.80 1.75
CA TRP A 102 -23.12 8.76 2.44
C TRP A 102 -22.31 9.86 3.13
N VAL A 103 -21.23 9.52 3.84
CA VAL A 103 -20.31 10.51 4.45
C VAL A 103 -19.75 11.46 3.38
N TRP A 104 -19.30 10.92 2.23
CA TRP A 104 -18.70 11.71 1.15
C TRP A 104 -19.68 12.64 0.42
N LEU A 105 -20.97 12.28 0.40
CA LEU A 105 -22.02 13.06 -0.24
C LEU A 105 -22.64 14.11 0.68
N HIS A 106 -22.75 13.81 1.98
CA HIS A 106 -23.56 14.62 2.90
C HIS A 106 -22.78 15.31 4.02
N LEU A 107 -21.62 14.78 4.42
CA LEU A 107 -20.81 15.37 5.50
C LEU A 107 -19.61 16.17 4.98
N LEU A 108 -19.09 15.80 3.81
CA LEU A 108 -17.95 16.47 3.21
C LEU A 108 -18.38 17.66 2.33
N GLU A 109 -17.49 18.65 2.21
CA GLU A 109 -17.68 19.79 1.30
C GLU A 109 -17.86 19.30 -0.14
N VAL A 110 -18.97 19.69 -0.78
CA VAL A 110 -19.26 19.33 -2.17
C VAL A 110 -18.59 20.34 -3.10
N PRO A 111 -17.77 19.89 -4.07
CA PRO A 111 -17.12 20.78 -5.04
C PRO A 111 -18.13 21.57 -5.89
N ASP A 112 -17.76 22.79 -6.29
CA ASP A 112 -18.56 23.59 -7.22
C ASP A 112 -18.75 22.84 -8.56
N PRO A 113 -20.00 22.56 -8.98
CA PRO A 113 -20.29 21.86 -10.22
C PRO A 113 -19.71 22.51 -11.48
N ASN A 114 -19.48 23.82 -11.48
CA ASN A 114 -18.90 24.55 -12.61
C ASN A 114 -17.40 24.25 -12.77
N VAL A 115 -16.71 23.93 -11.68
CA VAL A 115 -15.28 23.60 -11.67
C VAL A 115 -15.10 22.10 -11.81
N VAL A 116 -15.91 21.32 -11.10
CA VAL A 116 -15.82 19.86 -11.08
C VAL A 116 -17.21 19.24 -11.25
N PRO A 117 -17.61 18.90 -12.49
CA PRO A 117 -18.92 18.36 -12.75
C PRO A 117 -19.03 16.89 -12.28
N TYR A 118 -20.25 16.48 -11.92
CA TYR A 118 -20.63 15.10 -11.62
C TYR A 118 -19.97 14.45 -10.39
N TYR A 119 -19.65 15.22 -9.36
CA TYR A 119 -19.07 14.69 -8.11
C TYR A 119 -19.88 13.54 -7.48
N GLY A 120 -21.20 13.70 -7.34
CA GLY A 120 -22.04 12.67 -6.71
C GLY A 120 -22.01 11.34 -7.46
N ALA A 121 -22.03 11.38 -8.79
CA ALA A 121 -21.89 10.18 -9.61
C ALA A 121 -20.51 9.53 -9.43
N GLY A 122 -19.45 10.33 -9.29
CA GLY A 122 -18.11 9.84 -8.99
C GLY A 122 -18.01 9.09 -7.67
N VAL A 123 -18.63 9.60 -6.60
CA VAL A 123 -18.69 8.91 -5.30
C VAL A 123 -19.35 7.54 -5.42
N VAL A 124 -20.52 7.49 -6.08
CA VAL A 124 -21.28 6.24 -6.26
C VAL A 124 -20.49 5.24 -7.12
N LEU A 125 -19.88 5.68 -8.23
CA LEU A 125 -19.13 4.80 -9.13
C LEU A 125 -17.83 4.28 -8.51
N PHE A 126 -17.12 5.09 -7.72
CA PHE A 126 -15.94 4.61 -6.97
C PHE A 126 -16.34 3.62 -5.88
N GLY A 127 -17.46 3.87 -5.19
CA GLY A 127 -18.05 2.92 -4.25
C GLY A 127 -18.48 1.61 -4.92
N LEU A 128 -19.06 1.67 -6.13
CA LEU A 128 -19.41 0.49 -6.93
C LEU A 128 -18.15 -0.26 -7.38
N ALA A 129 -17.13 0.46 -7.86
CA ALA A 129 -15.86 -0.15 -8.26
C ALA A 129 -15.21 -0.93 -7.10
N ALA A 130 -15.26 -0.40 -5.87
CA ALA A 130 -14.82 -1.11 -4.68
C ALA A 130 -15.57 -2.44 -4.48
N VAL A 131 -16.90 -2.44 -4.61
CA VAL A 131 -17.72 -3.66 -4.49
C VAL A 131 -17.41 -4.65 -5.61
N VAL A 132 -17.24 -4.17 -6.85
CA VAL A 132 -16.88 -5.01 -8.00
C VAL A 132 -15.54 -5.70 -7.75
N GLU A 133 -14.52 -4.99 -7.28
CA GLU A 133 -13.23 -5.62 -6.96
C GLU A 133 -13.35 -6.72 -5.91
N LEU A 134 -14.22 -6.53 -4.91
CA LEU A 134 -14.43 -7.51 -3.84
C LEU A 134 -15.01 -8.85 -4.36
N LEU A 135 -15.67 -8.86 -5.51
CA LEU A 135 -16.09 -10.10 -6.18
C LEU A 135 -14.88 -10.98 -6.60
N GLY A 136 -13.71 -10.38 -6.78
CA GLY A 136 -12.47 -11.06 -7.12
C GLY A 136 -11.75 -11.72 -5.93
N GLU A 137 -12.18 -11.48 -4.69
CA GLU A 137 -11.43 -11.89 -3.50
C GLU A 137 -11.25 -13.40 -3.33
N PRO A 138 -12.29 -14.23 -3.50
CA PRO A 138 -12.13 -15.68 -3.42
C PRO A 138 -11.06 -16.19 -4.40
N PHE A 139 -11.05 -15.65 -5.62
CA PHE A 139 -10.07 -16.01 -6.65
C PHE A 139 -8.67 -15.53 -6.32
N TRP A 140 -8.55 -14.30 -5.83
CA TRP A 140 -7.26 -13.74 -5.46
C TRP A 140 -6.62 -14.54 -4.31
N VAL A 141 -7.37 -14.85 -3.25
CA VAL A 141 -6.86 -15.62 -2.10
C VAL A 141 -6.50 -17.04 -2.49
N LEU A 142 -7.31 -17.70 -3.32
CA LEU A 142 -6.98 -19.02 -3.84
C LEU A 142 -5.70 -18.98 -4.68
N ALA A 143 -5.55 -18.00 -5.57
CA ALA A 143 -4.35 -17.83 -6.38
C ALA A 143 -3.09 -17.59 -5.52
N GLN A 144 -3.20 -16.80 -4.44
CA GLN A 144 -2.07 -16.55 -3.54
C GLN A 144 -1.73 -17.78 -2.70
N ALA A 145 -2.72 -18.51 -2.19
CA ALA A 145 -2.48 -19.71 -1.40
C ALA A 145 -1.75 -20.81 -2.20
N HIS A 146 -1.93 -20.85 -3.52
CA HIS A 146 -1.23 -21.75 -4.44
C HIS A 146 -0.04 -21.11 -5.17
N MET A 147 0.43 -19.94 -4.70
CA MET A 147 1.63 -19.26 -5.21
C MET A 147 1.59 -18.91 -6.72
N PHE A 148 0.41 -18.59 -7.26
CA PHE A 148 0.26 -18.07 -8.62
C PHE A 148 0.68 -16.60 -8.73
N VAL A 149 1.94 -16.31 -8.40
CA VAL A 149 2.52 -14.97 -8.38
C VAL A 149 2.47 -14.30 -9.76
N LYS A 150 2.72 -15.06 -10.84
CA LYS A 150 2.67 -14.55 -12.21
C LYS A 150 1.28 -14.05 -12.60
N LEU A 151 0.22 -14.78 -12.23
CA LEU A 151 -1.15 -14.37 -12.49
C LEU A 151 -1.45 -13.02 -11.82
N LYS A 152 -1.08 -12.88 -10.55
CA LYS A 152 -1.26 -11.64 -9.81
C LYS A 152 -0.56 -10.47 -10.51
N VAL A 153 0.73 -10.62 -10.81
CA VAL A 153 1.52 -9.54 -11.45
C VAL A 153 0.92 -9.14 -12.79
N ILE A 154 0.53 -10.11 -13.62
CA ILE A 154 -0.06 -9.84 -14.94
C ILE A 154 -1.44 -9.18 -14.80
N ALA A 155 -2.32 -9.72 -13.97
CA ALA A 155 -3.68 -9.21 -13.80
C ALA A 155 -3.67 -7.78 -13.23
N GLU A 156 -2.93 -7.53 -12.16
CA GLU A 156 -2.82 -6.20 -11.55
C GLU A 156 -2.22 -5.19 -12.54
N SER A 157 -1.16 -5.55 -13.26
CA SER A 157 -0.50 -4.64 -14.21
C SER A 157 -1.35 -4.35 -15.45
N LEU A 158 -1.95 -5.39 -16.04
CA LEU A 158 -2.80 -5.27 -17.22
C LEU A 158 -3.99 -4.35 -16.93
N SER A 159 -4.67 -4.54 -15.80
CA SER A 159 -5.81 -3.70 -15.41
C SER A 159 -5.40 -2.24 -15.25
N VAL A 160 -4.25 -1.95 -14.60
CA VAL A 160 -3.77 -0.58 -14.42
C VAL A 160 -3.42 0.09 -15.76
N ILE A 161 -2.77 -0.64 -16.68
CA ILE A 161 -2.45 -0.11 -18.01
C ILE A 161 -3.74 0.19 -18.78
N LEU A 162 -4.67 -0.76 -18.82
CA LEU A 162 -5.94 -0.60 -19.52
C LEU A 162 -6.78 0.55 -18.94
N LYS A 163 -6.79 0.73 -17.62
CA LYS A 163 -7.37 1.92 -16.95
C LYS A 163 -6.73 3.21 -17.46
N SER A 164 -5.41 3.25 -17.50
CA SER A 164 -4.65 4.46 -17.86
C SER A 164 -4.88 4.82 -19.33
N VAL A 165 -4.87 3.83 -20.22
CA VAL A 165 -5.18 3.99 -21.64
C VAL A 165 -6.62 4.47 -21.84
N LEU A 166 -7.59 3.87 -21.14
CA LEU A 166 -8.99 4.31 -21.21
C LEU A 166 -9.15 5.74 -20.70
N THR A 167 -8.50 6.09 -19.59
CA THR A 167 -8.51 7.45 -19.05
C THR A 167 -7.95 8.44 -20.07
N ALA A 168 -6.79 8.15 -20.65
CA ALA A 168 -6.18 9.01 -21.68
C ALA A 168 -7.11 9.16 -22.90
N CYS A 169 -7.70 8.07 -23.39
CA CYS A 169 -8.64 8.11 -24.51
C CYS A 169 -9.86 8.98 -24.21
N LEU A 170 -10.50 8.79 -23.05
CA LEU A 170 -11.69 9.54 -22.66
C LEU A 170 -11.40 11.02 -22.39
N VAL A 171 -10.25 11.35 -21.81
CA VAL A 171 -9.81 12.75 -21.61
C VAL A 171 -9.61 13.46 -22.95
N LEU A 172 -9.06 12.78 -23.95
CA LEU A 172 -8.87 13.35 -25.30
C LEU A 172 -10.18 13.44 -26.09
N CYS A 173 -11.02 12.41 -26.03
CA CYS A 173 -12.24 12.32 -26.84
C CYS A 173 -13.43 13.08 -26.23
N SER A 174 -13.48 13.21 -24.90
CA SER A 174 -14.66 13.75 -24.20
C SER A 174 -14.28 14.49 -22.91
N PRO A 175 -13.50 15.59 -23.00
CA PRO A 175 -13.00 16.31 -21.81
C PRO A 175 -14.11 16.90 -20.92
N HIS A 176 -15.28 17.18 -21.49
CA HIS A 176 -16.44 17.73 -20.78
C HIS A 176 -17.07 16.75 -19.75
N TRP A 177 -16.71 15.46 -19.78
CA TRP A 177 -17.25 14.45 -18.86
C TRP A 177 -16.69 14.59 -17.43
N GLY A 178 -15.61 15.36 -17.23
CA GLY A 178 -15.03 15.63 -15.92
C GLY A 178 -14.80 14.36 -15.11
N LEU A 179 -15.44 14.23 -13.94
CA LEU A 179 -15.25 13.07 -13.04
C LEU A 179 -15.80 11.74 -13.59
N TYR A 180 -16.72 11.74 -14.56
CA TYR A 180 -17.18 10.49 -15.16
C TYR A 180 -16.05 9.71 -15.81
N ILE A 181 -15.07 10.41 -16.39
CA ILE A 181 -13.92 9.79 -17.06
C ILE A 181 -13.16 8.88 -16.08
N PHE A 182 -12.77 9.43 -14.93
CA PHE A 182 -12.03 8.71 -13.89
C PHE A 182 -12.85 7.62 -13.24
N SER A 183 -14.14 7.87 -13.05
CA SER A 183 -15.07 6.94 -12.42
C SER A 183 -15.32 5.72 -13.30
N LEU A 184 -15.54 5.93 -14.60
CA LEU A 184 -15.69 4.85 -15.57
C LEU A 184 -14.38 4.07 -15.74
N ALA A 185 -13.24 4.77 -15.79
CA ALA A 185 -11.94 4.13 -15.85
C ALA A 185 -11.65 3.28 -14.59
N GLN A 186 -12.04 3.76 -13.40
CA GLN A 186 -11.90 3.01 -12.15
C GLN A 186 -12.80 1.76 -12.13
N LEU A 187 -14.05 1.87 -12.59
CA LEU A 187 -14.93 0.71 -12.70
C LEU A 187 -14.44 -0.30 -13.74
N PHE A 188 -13.89 0.19 -14.86
CA PHE A 188 -13.27 -0.64 -15.89
C PHE A 188 -12.05 -1.38 -15.34
N TYR A 189 -11.18 -0.70 -14.58
CA TYR A 189 -10.04 -1.29 -13.89
C TYR A 189 -10.43 -2.50 -13.04
N THR A 190 -11.39 -2.32 -12.13
CA THR A 190 -11.82 -3.38 -11.20
C THR A 190 -12.50 -4.51 -11.95
N THR A 191 -13.28 -4.20 -12.98
CA THR A 191 -13.94 -5.19 -13.84
C THR A 191 -12.91 -6.05 -14.58
N VAL A 192 -11.92 -5.44 -15.23
CA VAL A 192 -10.85 -6.16 -15.93
C VAL A 192 -10.06 -7.03 -14.94
N LEU A 193 -9.75 -6.51 -13.74
CA LEU A 193 -9.03 -7.26 -12.71
C LEU A 193 -9.77 -8.55 -12.33
N VAL A 194 -11.06 -8.44 -12.03
CA VAL A 194 -11.90 -9.61 -11.69
C VAL A 194 -12.01 -10.56 -12.88
N LEU A 195 -12.22 -10.05 -14.10
CA LEU A 195 -12.29 -10.86 -15.32
C LEU A 195 -11.00 -11.65 -15.56
N CYS A 196 -9.82 -11.06 -15.32
CA CYS A 196 -8.56 -11.78 -15.45
C CYS A 196 -8.51 -13.01 -14.55
N TYR A 197 -8.92 -12.88 -13.29
CA TYR A 197 -8.98 -14.02 -12.36
C TYR A 197 -10.04 -15.04 -12.77
N VAL A 198 -11.26 -14.59 -13.09
CA VAL A 198 -12.36 -15.47 -13.52
C VAL A 198 -11.97 -16.26 -14.77
N ILE A 199 -11.45 -15.60 -15.81
CA ILE A 199 -11.03 -16.24 -17.06
C ILE A 199 -9.88 -17.23 -16.81
N TYR A 200 -8.92 -16.87 -15.96
CA TYR A 200 -7.81 -17.77 -15.63
C TYR A 200 -8.30 -19.06 -14.98
N PHE A 201 -9.12 -18.97 -13.92
CA PHE A 201 -9.64 -20.15 -13.23
C PHE A 201 -10.62 -20.96 -14.09
N MET A 202 -11.41 -20.30 -14.95
CA MET A 202 -12.25 -21.00 -15.94
C MET A 202 -11.42 -21.85 -16.90
N LYS A 203 -10.32 -21.30 -17.43
CA LYS A 203 -9.42 -22.05 -18.33
C LYS A 203 -8.67 -23.16 -17.60
N LEU A 204 -8.22 -22.89 -16.37
CA LEU A 204 -7.47 -23.84 -15.56
C LEU A 204 -8.31 -25.06 -15.17
N LEU A 205 -9.57 -24.84 -14.75
CA LEU A 205 -10.51 -25.90 -14.35
C LEU A 205 -11.17 -26.59 -15.55
N GLY A 206 -11.25 -25.91 -16.71
CA GLY A 206 -11.81 -26.47 -17.94
C GLY A 206 -10.84 -27.35 -18.73
N SER A 207 -9.54 -27.28 -18.48
CA SER A 207 -8.53 -28.05 -19.21
C SER A 207 -8.26 -29.42 -18.56
N PRO A 208 -8.53 -30.56 -19.25
CA PRO A 208 -8.41 -31.90 -18.68
C PRO A 208 -6.96 -32.31 -18.33
N GLU A 209 -5.95 -31.65 -18.87
CA GLU A 209 -4.53 -31.91 -18.59
C GLU A 209 -4.02 -31.20 -17.32
N SER A 210 -4.58 -30.04 -16.96
CA SER A 210 -4.14 -29.27 -15.78
C SER A 210 -4.65 -29.86 -14.45
N THR A 211 -5.83 -30.47 -14.44
CA THR A 211 -6.43 -31.08 -13.23
C THR A 211 -5.61 -32.25 -12.68
N LYS A 212 -4.78 -32.90 -13.50
CA LYS A 212 -3.90 -34.01 -13.06
C LYS A 212 -2.57 -33.54 -12.46
N GLN A 213 -2.12 -32.31 -12.73
CA GLN A 213 -0.81 -31.81 -12.30
C GLN A 213 -0.87 -30.85 -11.10
N GLN A 214 -2.02 -30.25 -10.80
CA GLN A 214 -2.19 -29.32 -9.69
C GLN A 214 -3.31 -29.80 -8.76
N THR A 215 -2.97 -30.13 -7.52
CA THR A 215 -3.92 -30.50 -6.45
C THR A 215 -4.69 -29.27 -5.96
N LEU A 216 -5.55 -28.73 -6.83
CA LEU A 216 -6.47 -27.66 -6.45
C LEU A 216 -7.63 -28.25 -5.61
N PRO A 217 -8.08 -27.53 -4.58
CA PRO A 217 -9.17 -27.99 -3.71
C PRO A 217 -10.56 -27.86 -4.34
N VAL A 218 -10.63 -27.37 -5.58
CA VAL A 218 -11.85 -27.02 -6.29
C VAL A 218 -11.85 -27.71 -7.65
N SER A 219 -12.95 -28.37 -8.01
CA SER A 219 -13.07 -29.12 -9.26
C SER A 219 -13.89 -28.38 -10.32
N ARG A 220 -14.81 -27.50 -9.90
CA ARG A 220 -15.68 -26.72 -10.80
C ARG A 220 -15.72 -25.27 -10.37
N MET A 221 -16.00 -24.39 -11.32
CA MET A 221 -16.18 -22.96 -11.05
C MET A 221 -17.30 -22.68 -10.02
N THR A 222 -18.31 -23.55 -9.98
CA THR A 222 -19.42 -23.49 -9.01
C THR A 222 -18.96 -23.70 -7.58
N ASP A 223 -17.84 -24.41 -7.35
CA ASP A 223 -17.35 -24.67 -5.99
C ASP A 223 -16.66 -23.43 -5.40
N LEU A 224 -16.33 -22.43 -6.24
CA LEU A 224 -15.83 -21.13 -5.80
C LEU A 224 -16.93 -20.20 -5.30
N LEU A 225 -18.20 -20.52 -5.58
CA LEU A 225 -19.35 -19.78 -5.07
C LEU A 225 -19.71 -20.26 -3.66
N PRO A 226 -20.40 -19.41 -2.86
CA PRO A 226 -20.77 -19.82 -1.52
C PRO A 226 -21.72 -21.02 -1.60
N SER A 227 -21.39 -22.09 -0.87
CA SER A 227 -22.13 -23.35 -0.88
C SER A 227 -22.44 -23.79 0.55
N ILE A 228 -23.67 -24.27 0.76
CA ILE A 228 -24.10 -24.86 2.02
C ILE A 228 -23.78 -26.35 1.93
N THR A 229 -22.59 -26.74 2.38
CA THR A 229 -22.18 -28.15 2.44
C THR A 229 -22.93 -28.85 3.59
N GLY A 230 -23.63 -29.93 3.26
CA GLY A 230 -24.73 -30.52 4.05
C GLY A 230 -24.39 -31.20 5.38
N SER A 231 -23.22 -31.00 5.97
CA SER A 231 -22.87 -31.61 7.27
C SER A 231 -21.87 -30.84 8.13
N GLY A 232 -21.46 -29.63 7.73
CA GLY A 232 -20.46 -28.82 8.44
C GLY A 232 -20.95 -27.42 8.83
N ALA A 233 -20.15 -26.69 9.60
CA ALA A 233 -20.38 -25.27 9.85
C ALA A 233 -20.23 -24.47 8.55
N PHE A 234 -21.08 -23.46 8.32
CA PHE A 234 -21.02 -22.62 7.10
C PHE A 234 -19.68 -21.90 6.91
N VAL A 235 -19.04 -21.54 8.01
CA VAL A 235 -17.78 -20.76 8.04
C VAL A 235 -16.77 -21.45 8.95
N ASN A 236 -15.50 -21.39 8.57
CA ASN A 236 -14.41 -21.86 9.41
C ASN A 236 -14.25 -20.91 10.60
N TRP A 237 -14.70 -21.34 11.78
CA TRP A 237 -14.74 -20.50 12.98
C TRP A 237 -13.35 -20.08 13.48
N LYS A 238 -12.31 -20.90 13.21
CA LYS A 238 -10.92 -20.55 13.57
C LYS A 238 -10.45 -19.36 12.74
N GLU A 239 -10.71 -19.40 11.44
CA GLU A 239 -10.39 -18.30 10.53
C GLU A 239 -11.25 -17.07 10.83
N ALA A 240 -12.53 -17.23 11.12
CA ALA A 240 -13.41 -16.11 11.47
C ALA A 240 -12.96 -15.35 12.74
N LYS A 241 -12.56 -16.07 13.80
CA LYS A 241 -12.00 -15.46 15.04
C LYS A 241 -10.69 -14.73 14.75
N LEU A 242 -9.88 -15.28 13.85
CA LEU A 242 -8.64 -14.65 13.39
C LEU A 242 -8.92 -13.40 12.56
N THR A 243 -9.92 -13.44 11.67
CA THR A 243 -10.41 -12.28 10.91
C THR A 243 -10.81 -11.15 11.85
N LEU A 244 -11.57 -11.43 12.91
CA LEU A 244 -11.96 -10.39 13.88
C LEU A 244 -10.74 -9.75 14.57
N SER A 245 -9.72 -10.55 14.88
CA SER A 245 -8.49 -10.06 15.49
C SER A 245 -7.71 -9.17 14.52
N PHE A 246 -7.59 -9.58 13.25
CA PHE A 246 -6.96 -8.78 12.22
C PHE A 246 -7.77 -7.55 11.82
N PHE A 247 -9.10 -7.58 11.93
CA PHE A 247 -9.95 -6.44 11.63
C PHE A 247 -9.63 -5.25 12.53
N LYS A 248 -9.44 -5.48 13.84
CA LYS A 248 -9.00 -4.44 14.78
C LYS A 248 -7.65 -3.84 14.40
N GLN A 249 -6.69 -4.69 14.02
CA GLN A 249 -5.36 -4.24 13.58
C GLN A 249 -5.43 -3.45 12.27
N SER A 250 -6.27 -3.90 11.33
CA SER A 250 -6.47 -3.24 10.04
C SER A 250 -7.01 -1.83 10.28
N PHE A 251 -8.01 -1.63 11.14
CA PHE A 251 -8.53 -0.29 11.38
C PHE A 251 -7.45 0.72 11.81
N LEU A 252 -6.60 0.35 12.76
CA LEU A 252 -5.47 1.19 13.17
C LEU A 252 -4.47 1.41 12.02
N LYS A 253 -4.13 0.35 11.29
CA LYS A 253 -3.24 0.41 10.13
C LYS A 253 -3.76 1.36 9.05
N GLN A 254 -5.07 1.38 8.80
CA GLN A 254 -5.69 2.28 7.82
C GLN A 254 -5.52 3.75 8.21
N ILE A 255 -5.77 4.09 9.47
CA ILE A 255 -5.60 5.46 9.98
C ILE A 255 -4.14 5.89 9.88
N LEU A 256 -3.20 5.01 10.21
CA LEU A 256 -1.77 5.33 10.14
C LEU A 256 -1.27 5.47 8.69
N THR A 257 -1.81 4.69 7.76
CA THR A 257 -1.35 4.68 6.36
C THR A 257 -1.95 5.82 5.55
N GLU A 258 -3.26 6.08 5.70
CA GLU A 258 -3.99 7.09 4.93
C GLU A 258 -4.32 8.34 5.76
N GLY A 259 -3.72 8.49 6.95
CA GLY A 259 -3.96 9.58 7.91
C GLY A 259 -3.82 10.97 7.29
N GLU A 260 -2.81 11.13 6.44
CA GLU A 260 -2.58 12.34 5.66
C GLU A 260 -3.78 12.69 4.75
N ARG A 261 -4.28 11.71 3.99
CA ARG A 261 -5.44 11.91 3.10
C ARG A 261 -6.72 12.13 3.91
N TYR A 262 -6.87 11.49 5.07
CA TYR A 262 -7.98 11.76 5.98
C TYR A 262 -7.95 13.21 6.47
N VAL A 263 -6.80 13.70 6.93
CA VAL A 263 -6.63 15.10 7.35
C VAL A 263 -6.99 16.06 6.22
N MET A 264 -6.48 15.84 5.01
CA MET A 264 -6.80 16.68 3.85
C MET A 264 -8.29 16.66 3.48
N THR A 265 -8.92 15.49 3.60
CA THR A 265 -10.32 15.28 3.16
C THR A 265 -11.34 15.80 4.16
N PHE A 266 -11.10 15.60 5.46
CA PHE A 266 -12.06 15.90 6.54
C PHE A 266 -11.82 17.24 7.22
N LEU A 267 -10.57 17.73 7.29
CA LEU A 267 -10.25 18.99 7.96
C LEU A 267 -10.18 20.19 6.99
N ASN A 268 -10.43 19.97 5.69
CA ASN A 268 -10.42 21.01 4.64
C ASN A 268 -9.20 21.96 4.71
N VAL A 269 -8.04 21.44 5.09
CA VAL A 269 -6.81 22.24 5.30
C VAL A 269 -6.29 22.83 3.98
N LEU A 270 -6.58 22.17 2.86
CA LEU A 270 -6.14 22.51 1.51
C LEU A 270 -7.34 22.54 0.57
N ASN A 271 -7.35 23.49 -0.38
CA ASN A 271 -8.31 23.45 -1.48
C ASN A 271 -8.03 22.25 -2.40
N PHE A 272 -8.98 21.86 -3.24
CA PHE A 272 -8.85 20.68 -4.11
C PHE A 272 -7.66 20.77 -5.08
N GLY A 273 -7.34 21.95 -5.60
CA GLY A 273 -6.20 22.13 -6.50
C GLY A 273 -4.86 21.86 -5.81
N ASP A 274 -4.68 22.41 -4.61
CA ASP A 274 -3.47 22.21 -3.81
C ASP A 274 -3.36 20.77 -3.31
N GLN A 275 -4.48 20.08 -3.02
CA GLN A 275 -4.47 18.63 -2.74
C GLN A 275 -3.91 17.83 -3.92
N GLY A 276 -4.32 18.17 -5.15
CA GLY A 276 -3.84 17.50 -6.37
C GLY A 276 -2.36 17.74 -6.63
N ILE A 277 -1.92 19.00 -6.55
CA ILE A 277 -0.50 19.37 -6.68
C ILE A 277 0.32 18.65 -5.59
N TYR A 278 -0.18 18.65 -4.36
CA TYR A 278 0.48 18.01 -3.24
C TYR A 278 0.66 16.50 -3.44
N ASP A 279 -0.40 15.75 -3.75
CA ASP A 279 -0.32 14.30 -3.95
C ASP A 279 0.65 13.94 -5.09
N ILE A 280 0.66 14.70 -6.19
CA ILE A 280 1.60 14.46 -7.30
C ILE A 280 3.04 14.73 -6.89
N VAL A 281 3.32 15.90 -6.31
CA VAL A 281 4.69 16.28 -5.93
C VAL A 281 5.21 15.36 -4.85
N ASN A 282 4.38 14.97 -3.89
CA ASN A 282 4.72 14.00 -2.87
C ASN A 282 5.10 12.63 -3.49
N ASN A 283 4.26 12.12 -4.39
CA ASN A 283 4.54 10.86 -5.09
C ASN A 283 5.83 10.94 -5.92
N LEU A 284 6.08 12.06 -6.62
CA LEU A 284 7.29 12.28 -7.40
C LEU A 284 8.54 12.37 -6.52
N GLY A 285 8.48 13.17 -5.45
CA GLY A 285 9.60 13.38 -4.53
C GLY A 285 10.00 12.10 -3.80
N SER A 286 9.01 11.29 -3.39
CA SER A 286 9.26 10.04 -2.66
C SER A 286 9.94 8.95 -3.51
N LEU A 287 10.02 9.10 -4.84
CA LEU A 287 10.67 8.12 -5.72
C LEU A 287 12.14 7.92 -5.37
N VAL A 288 12.86 8.99 -4.99
CA VAL A 288 14.27 8.88 -4.61
C VAL A 288 14.41 7.98 -3.38
N ALA A 289 13.62 8.25 -2.34
CA ALA A 289 13.66 7.45 -1.12
C ALA A 289 13.32 5.99 -1.41
N ARG A 290 12.28 5.73 -2.22
CA ARG A 290 11.81 4.36 -2.54
C ARG A 290 12.76 3.58 -3.46
N LEU A 291 13.39 4.23 -4.42
CA LEU A 291 14.17 3.55 -5.46
C LEU A 291 15.67 3.49 -5.15
N ILE A 292 16.17 4.43 -4.33
CA ILE A 292 17.60 4.56 -4.01
C ILE A 292 17.85 4.22 -2.55
N PHE A 293 17.24 4.94 -1.60
CA PHE A 293 17.58 4.81 -0.18
C PHE A 293 17.02 3.52 0.44
N GLN A 294 15.76 3.19 0.19
CA GLN A 294 15.13 2.00 0.77
C GLN A 294 15.87 0.68 0.45
N PRO A 295 16.28 0.38 -0.81
CA PRO A 295 17.07 -0.83 -1.08
C PRO A 295 18.44 -0.85 -0.38
N ILE A 296 19.06 0.32 -0.21
CA ILE A 296 20.32 0.48 0.54
C ILE A 296 20.06 0.14 2.02
N GLU A 297 19.05 0.76 2.63
CA GLU A 297 18.64 0.52 4.02
C GLU A 297 18.36 -0.95 4.29
N GLU A 298 17.56 -1.61 3.44
CA GLU A 298 17.23 -3.03 3.58
C GLU A 298 18.48 -3.93 3.48
N SER A 299 19.40 -3.61 2.57
CA SER A 299 20.63 -4.38 2.37
C SER A 299 21.60 -4.23 3.54
N PHE A 300 21.80 -3.00 4.02
CA PHE A 300 22.72 -2.72 5.12
C PHE A 300 22.16 -3.08 6.49
N TYR A 301 20.83 -3.15 6.65
CA TYR A 301 20.20 -3.72 7.85
C TYR A 301 20.65 -5.16 8.06
N VAL A 302 20.61 -5.98 7.00
CA VAL A 302 21.04 -7.39 7.05
C VAL A 302 22.55 -7.49 7.35
N PHE A 303 23.35 -6.57 6.84
CA PHE A 303 24.77 -6.49 7.16
C PHE A 303 24.99 -6.22 8.66
N PHE A 304 24.42 -5.13 9.19
CA PHE A 304 24.58 -4.77 10.59
C PHE A 304 24.03 -5.84 11.54
N ALA A 305 22.90 -6.46 11.21
CA ALA A 305 22.32 -7.54 12.02
C ALA A 305 23.15 -8.83 12.05
N LYS A 306 24.09 -9.00 11.11
CA LYS A 306 25.03 -10.14 11.10
C LYS A 306 26.35 -9.83 11.80
N VAL A 307 26.80 -8.58 11.72
CA VAL A 307 28.06 -8.11 12.31
C VAL A 307 27.89 -7.80 13.80
N LEU A 308 26.73 -7.25 14.18
CA LEU A 308 26.42 -6.88 15.56
C LEU A 308 25.56 -7.96 16.21
N GLU A 309 26.01 -8.45 17.36
CA GLU A 309 25.21 -9.32 18.21
C GLU A 309 24.26 -8.47 19.07
N ARG A 310 22.95 -8.76 18.98
CA ARG A 310 21.93 -8.15 19.83
C ARG A 310 22.14 -8.52 21.29
N GLU A 311 21.66 -7.67 22.20
CA GLU A 311 21.73 -7.84 23.67
C GLU A 311 23.16 -7.78 24.26
N LYS A 312 24.20 -7.60 23.44
CA LYS A 312 25.56 -7.32 23.90
C LYS A 312 25.86 -5.84 23.80
N GLY A 313 26.25 -5.24 24.93
CA GLY A 313 26.77 -3.87 24.95
C GLY A 313 28.05 -3.72 24.13
N ALA A 314 28.36 -2.48 23.72
CA ALA A 314 29.49 -2.18 22.83
C ALA A 314 30.85 -2.70 23.35
N THR A 315 31.05 -2.79 24.66
CA THR A 315 32.29 -3.30 25.29
C THR A 315 32.43 -4.83 25.24
N LEU A 316 31.34 -5.55 25.00
CA LEU A 316 31.28 -7.02 24.94
C LEU A 316 31.26 -7.56 23.51
N GLN A 317 31.18 -6.68 22.51
CA GLN A 317 31.32 -7.03 21.10
C GLN A 317 32.80 -7.20 20.72
N LYS A 318 33.04 -7.96 19.66
CA LYS A 318 34.39 -8.08 19.08
C LYS A 318 34.79 -6.72 18.52
N GLN A 319 35.95 -6.21 18.94
CA GLN A 319 36.41 -4.88 18.51
C GLN A 319 36.56 -4.78 16.98
N GLU A 320 36.98 -5.85 16.31
CA GLU A 320 37.09 -5.88 14.84
C GLU A 320 35.73 -5.68 14.16
N ASP A 321 34.70 -6.42 14.61
CA ASP A 321 33.34 -6.32 14.07
C ASP A 321 32.72 -4.94 14.35
N LEU A 322 32.95 -4.38 15.54
CA LEU A 322 32.50 -3.03 15.90
C LEU A 322 33.19 -1.95 15.05
N ALA A 323 34.49 -2.08 14.81
CA ALA A 323 35.24 -1.16 13.95
C ALA A 323 34.75 -1.23 12.50
N VAL A 324 34.51 -2.43 11.98
CA VAL A 324 33.94 -2.63 10.63
C VAL A 324 32.55 -2.01 10.53
N ALA A 325 31.68 -2.24 11.51
CA ALA A 325 30.34 -1.64 11.54
C ALA A 325 30.40 -0.10 11.56
N ALA A 326 31.30 0.49 12.36
CA ALA A 326 31.49 1.94 12.43
C ALA A 326 31.98 2.54 11.10
N ILE A 327 32.97 1.91 10.45
CA ILE A 327 33.50 2.36 9.16
C ILE A 327 32.41 2.30 8.08
N VAL A 328 31.62 1.23 8.05
CA VAL A 328 30.51 1.08 7.10
C VAL A 328 29.43 2.12 7.37
N LEU A 329 29.03 2.33 8.63
CA LEU A 329 28.06 3.35 9.00
C LEU A 329 28.52 4.76 8.59
N GLU A 330 29.77 5.10 8.87
CA GLU A 330 30.35 6.39 8.47
C GLU A 330 30.34 6.56 6.95
N SER A 331 30.73 5.52 6.21
CA SER A 331 30.73 5.53 4.74
C SER A 331 29.32 5.70 4.17
N LEU A 332 28.32 5.03 4.76
CA LEU A 332 26.92 5.16 4.34
C LEU A 332 26.36 6.54 4.65
N LEU A 333 26.63 7.10 5.82
CA LEU A 333 26.21 8.45 6.17
C LEU A 333 26.82 9.49 5.24
N ARG A 334 28.11 9.37 4.91
CA ARG A 334 28.77 10.23 3.92
C ARG A 334 28.12 10.11 2.54
N LEU A 335 27.85 8.88 2.09
CA LEU A 335 27.18 8.64 0.81
C LEU A 335 25.76 9.24 0.78
N ALA A 336 24.98 9.00 1.83
CA ALA A 336 23.62 9.50 1.99
C ALA A 336 23.59 11.03 2.04
N LEU A 337 24.52 11.66 2.75
CA LEU A 337 24.68 13.11 2.79
C LEU A 337 25.05 13.68 1.42
N LEU A 338 26.03 13.10 0.72
CA LEU A 338 26.42 13.56 -0.60
C LEU A 338 25.28 13.43 -1.61
N ALA A 339 24.57 12.30 -1.60
CA ALA A 339 23.40 12.09 -2.46
C ALA A 339 22.26 13.07 -2.12
N GLY A 340 21.92 13.21 -0.83
CA GLY A 340 20.88 14.11 -0.35
C GLY A 340 21.19 15.58 -0.66
N LEU A 341 22.43 16.02 -0.48
CA LEU A 341 22.88 17.38 -0.82
C LEU A 341 22.84 17.62 -2.33
N THR A 342 23.27 16.65 -3.13
CA THR A 342 23.17 16.72 -4.59
C THR A 342 21.72 16.93 -5.02
N ILE A 343 20.79 16.13 -4.48
CA ILE A 343 19.36 16.25 -4.77
C ILE A 343 18.80 17.58 -4.25
N THR A 344 19.25 18.03 -3.09
CA THR A 344 18.84 19.33 -2.54
C THR A 344 19.25 20.46 -3.47
N VAL A 345 20.52 20.54 -3.87
CA VAL A 345 21.04 21.63 -4.70
C VAL A 345 20.44 21.60 -6.11
N PHE A 346 20.54 20.47 -6.80
CA PHE A 346 20.08 20.36 -8.19
C PHE A 346 18.57 20.24 -8.28
N GLY A 347 17.94 19.48 -7.40
CA GLY A 347 16.49 19.35 -7.34
C GLY A 347 15.82 20.68 -7.04
N PHE A 348 16.37 21.50 -6.12
CA PHE A 348 15.83 22.83 -5.82
C PHE A 348 15.93 23.77 -7.03
N ALA A 349 17.07 23.78 -7.72
CA ALA A 349 17.30 24.61 -8.90
C ALA A 349 16.41 24.21 -10.09
N TYR A 350 16.28 22.91 -10.36
CA TYR A 350 15.55 22.37 -11.51
C TYR A 350 14.09 22.00 -11.22
N SER A 351 13.57 22.27 -10.02
CA SER A 351 12.20 21.88 -9.62
C SER A 351 11.13 22.33 -10.62
N GLN A 352 11.19 23.59 -11.08
CA GLN A 352 10.20 24.11 -12.02
C GLN A 352 10.28 23.40 -13.37
N LEU A 353 11.49 23.20 -13.90
CA LEU A 353 11.71 22.49 -15.16
C LEU A 353 11.26 21.02 -15.06
N ALA A 354 11.57 20.34 -13.97
CA ALA A 354 11.18 18.96 -13.73
C ALA A 354 9.65 18.80 -13.70
N LEU A 355 8.94 19.71 -13.03
CA LEU A 355 7.48 19.72 -12.99
C LEU A 355 6.86 20.06 -14.34
N ASP A 356 7.48 20.98 -15.09
CA ASP A 356 7.00 21.35 -16.43
C ASP A 356 7.12 20.19 -17.42
N ILE A 357 8.25 19.47 -17.39
CA ILE A 357 8.44 18.25 -18.18
C ILE A 357 7.39 17.20 -17.79
N TYR A 358 7.09 17.05 -16.50
CA TYR A 358 6.19 16.01 -16.01
C TYR A 358 4.71 16.32 -16.31
N GLY A 359 4.16 17.40 -15.74
CA GLY A 359 2.74 17.75 -15.82
C GLY A 359 2.44 19.10 -16.46
N GLY A 360 3.45 19.78 -17.01
CA GLY A 360 3.30 21.09 -17.67
C GLY A 360 2.93 22.22 -16.70
N ALA A 361 2.31 23.27 -17.25
CA ALA A 361 1.90 24.46 -16.52
C ALA A 361 1.02 24.18 -15.29
N MET A 362 0.26 23.07 -15.30
CA MET A 362 -0.57 22.65 -14.17
C MET A 362 0.26 22.44 -12.89
N LEU A 363 1.50 21.95 -13.02
CA LEU A 363 2.40 21.71 -11.89
C LEU A 363 3.53 22.74 -11.79
N SER A 364 4.00 23.29 -12.91
CA SER A 364 5.13 24.22 -12.93
C SER A 364 4.74 25.65 -12.53
N THR A 365 3.44 25.97 -12.49
CA THR A 365 2.91 27.24 -12.01
C THR A 365 2.26 27.10 -10.62
N GLY A 366 2.31 28.17 -9.81
CA GLY A 366 1.71 28.18 -8.47
C GLY A 366 2.57 27.49 -7.40
N SER A 367 1.95 26.64 -6.58
CA SER A 367 2.55 26.04 -5.37
C SER A 367 3.49 24.86 -5.64
N GLY A 368 3.41 24.25 -6.83
CA GLY A 368 4.18 23.05 -7.20
C GLY A 368 5.70 23.17 -7.05
N PRO A 369 6.36 24.18 -7.66
CA PRO A 369 7.82 24.32 -7.55
C PRO A 369 8.30 24.55 -6.12
N VAL A 370 7.56 25.32 -5.31
CA VAL A 370 7.89 25.57 -3.90
C VAL A 370 7.78 24.28 -3.09
N LEU A 371 6.76 23.47 -3.38
CA LEU A 371 6.58 22.19 -2.71
C LEU A 371 7.69 21.18 -3.08
N LEU A 372 8.04 21.07 -4.37
CA LEU A 372 9.11 20.15 -4.79
C LEU A 372 10.47 20.59 -4.22
N ARG A 373 10.76 21.90 -4.19
CA ARG A 373 11.93 22.46 -3.52
C ARG A 373 12.00 22.07 -2.05
N SER A 374 10.88 22.19 -1.34
CA SER A 374 10.78 21.79 0.07
C SER A 374 10.99 20.28 0.22
N TYR A 375 10.47 19.49 -0.72
CA TYR A 375 10.68 18.05 -0.74
C TYR A 375 12.15 17.67 -1.00
N CYS A 376 12.87 18.42 -1.85
CA CYS A 376 14.30 18.17 -2.07
C CYS A 376 15.13 18.32 -0.77
N VAL A 377 14.80 19.32 0.06
CA VAL A 377 15.40 19.46 1.40
C VAL A 377 14.97 18.31 2.31
N TYR A 378 13.70 17.90 2.24
CA TYR A 378 13.18 16.77 2.99
C TYR A 378 13.87 15.44 2.66
N VAL A 379 14.24 15.20 1.40
CA VAL A 379 14.99 14.02 0.95
C VAL A 379 16.35 13.90 1.65
N LEU A 380 17.03 15.02 1.92
CA LEU A 380 18.27 15.01 2.69
C LEU A 380 18.04 14.47 4.12
N LEU A 381 16.97 14.91 4.78
CA LEU A 381 16.63 14.42 6.11
C LEU A 381 16.27 12.93 6.08
N LEU A 382 15.51 12.49 5.07
CA LEU A 382 15.20 11.08 4.87
C LEU A 382 16.45 10.22 4.66
N ALA A 383 17.42 10.70 3.88
CA ALA A 383 18.66 9.96 3.60
C ALA A 383 19.44 9.67 4.89
N ILE A 384 19.57 10.68 5.76
CA ILE A 384 20.27 10.54 7.04
C ILE A 384 19.46 9.63 7.96
N ASN A 385 18.17 9.92 8.11
CA ASN A 385 17.28 9.18 9.02
C ASN A 385 17.24 7.69 8.68
N GLY A 386 17.07 7.34 7.40
CA GLY A 386 16.98 5.94 6.96
C GLY A 386 18.24 5.14 7.29
N VAL A 387 19.44 5.70 7.06
CA VAL A 387 20.71 5.04 7.42
C VAL A 387 20.84 4.87 8.94
N THR A 388 20.52 5.90 9.73
CA THR A 388 20.58 5.81 11.20
C THR A 388 19.56 4.81 11.75
N GLU A 389 18.33 4.83 11.25
CA GLU A 389 17.24 3.96 11.68
C GLU A 389 17.58 2.50 11.40
N CYS A 390 18.03 2.21 10.18
CA CYS A 390 18.54 0.91 9.76
C CYS A 390 19.60 0.35 10.73
N PHE A 391 20.63 1.15 11.05
CA PHE A 391 21.66 0.75 12.00
C PHE A 391 21.10 0.53 13.41
N THR A 392 20.30 1.47 13.92
CA THR A 392 19.73 1.36 15.27
C THR A 392 18.86 0.13 15.44
N PHE A 393 18.00 -0.19 14.46
CA PHE A 393 17.16 -1.39 14.53
C PHE A 393 17.94 -2.70 14.36
N ALA A 394 19.07 -2.67 13.68
CA ALA A 394 19.96 -3.82 13.64
C ALA A 394 20.63 -4.05 15.00
N ALA A 395 21.04 -2.97 15.69
CA ALA A 395 21.84 -3.01 16.92
C ALA A 395 21.02 -3.14 18.22
N MET A 396 19.81 -2.57 18.30
CA MET A 396 19.01 -2.48 19.55
C MET A 396 18.59 -3.84 20.12
N SER A 397 18.49 -3.91 21.45
CA SER A 397 17.84 -5.04 22.15
C SER A 397 16.33 -5.04 21.90
N LYS A 398 15.67 -6.14 22.26
CA LYS A 398 14.20 -6.25 22.15
C LYS A 398 13.48 -5.22 23.01
N GLU A 399 13.94 -5.01 24.25
CA GLU A 399 13.34 -4.06 25.21
C GLU A 399 13.58 -2.60 24.81
N GLU A 400 14.69 -2.33 24.13
CA GLU A 400 15.00 -1.02 23.56
C GLU A 400 14.14 -0.75 22.32
N LEU A 401 13.97 -1.77 21.48
CA LEU A 401 13.12 -1.69 20.29
C LEU A 401 11.66 -1.43 20.66
N ASP A 402 11.10 -2.18 21.61
CA ASP A 402 9.71 -2.01 22.05
C ASP A 402 9.48 -0.61 22.65
N ARG A 403 10.44 -0.10 23.44
CA ARG A 403 10.39 1.28 23.97
C ARG A 403 10.54 2.35 22.89
N ALA A 404 11.43 2.17 21.93
CA ALA A 404 11.62 3.12 20.82
C ALA A 404 10.35 3.20 19.96
N VAL A 405 9.70 2.06 19.72
CA VAL A 405 8.43 1.95 19.01
C VAL A 405 7.31 2.69 19.76
N GLU A 406 7.17 2.45 21.07
CA GLU A 406 6.16 3.10 21.91
C GLU A 406 6.38 4.62 22.00
N ALA A 407 7.62 5.05 22.20
CA ALA A 407 7.99 6.46 22.23
C ALA A 407 7.72 7.17 20.90
N THR A 408 8.01 6.51 19.76
CA THR A 408 7.70 7.04 18.43
C THR A 408 6.19 7.17 18.24
N LEU A 409 5.41 6.15 18.60
CA LEU A 409 3.94 6.20 18.54
C LEU A 409 3.35 7.33 19.40
N CYS A 410 3.83 7.47 20.64
CA CYS A 410 3.42 8.55 21.54
C CYS A 410 3.83 9.93 21.01
N GLY A 411 5.04 10.08 20.48
CA GLY A 411 5.51 11.32 19.87
C GLY A 411 4.69 11.73 18.65
N CYS A 412 4.39 10.78 17.77
CA CYS A 412 3.50 10.99 16.62
C CYS A 412 2.09 11.41 17.07
N ALA A 413 1.52 10.76 18.08
CA ALA A 413 0.21 11.12 18.63
C ALA A 413 0.21 12.51 19.29
N LEU A 414 1.27 12.88 20.00
CA LEU A 414 1.40 14.19 20.65
C LEU A 414 1.56 15.32 19.62
N LEU A 415 2.36 15.10 18.58
CA LEU A 415 2.53 16.03 17.45
C LEU A 415 1.20 16.20 16.68
N TYR A 416 0.43 15.12 16.53
CA TYR A 416 -0.90 15.15 15.92
C TYR A 416 -1.88 16.01 16.73
N LEU A 417 -1.85 15.89 18.07
CA LEU A 417 -2.75 16.64 18.96
C LEU A 417 -2.35 18.11 19.15
N THR A 418 -1.07 18.42 19.08
CA THR A 418 -0.56 19.78 19.38
C THR A 418 -0.55 20.72 18.17
N ASN A 419 -0.63 20.19 16.94
CA ASN A 419 -0.33 20.97 15.73
C ASN A 419 -1.48 21.01 14.69
N SER A 420 -2.71 21.07 15.16
CA SER A 420 -3.94 21.15 14.33
C SER A 420 -4.04 22.40 13.43
N HIS A 421 -3.14 23.38 13.55
CA HIS A 421 -3.23 24.68 12.87
C HIS A 421 -2.13 24.98 11.84
N CYS A 422 -1.11 24.13 11.68
CA CYS A 422 0.03 24.48 10.82
C CYS A 422 -0.03 23.77 9.46
N LYS A 423 0.00 24.52 8.34
CA LYS A 423 0.09 23.97 6.96
C LYS A 423 1.34 23.10 6.71
N MET A 424 2.30 23.13 7.65
CA MET A 424 3.50 22.28 7.74
C MET A 424 3.22 20.90 8.34
N LEU A 425 1.96 20.59 8.66
CA LEU A 425 1.50 19.29 9.19
C LEU A 425 1.61 18.17 8.15
N ALA A 426 1.46 18.45 6.85
CA ALA A 426 1.54 17.41 5.81
C ALA A 426 2.97 16.83 5.66
N LEU A 427 3.99 17.69 5.73
CA LEU A 427 5.40 17.28 5.71
C LEU A 427 5.82 16.53 6.99
N LEU A 428 5.28 16.92 8.16
CA LEU A 428 5.50 16.20 9.42
C LEU A 428 4.74 14.86 9.48
N LEU A 429 3.51 14.81 8.96
CA LEU A 429 2.73 13.58 8.81
C LEU A 429 3.44 12.57 7.90
N GLN A 430 4.14 13.05 6.88
CA GLN A 430 4.95 12.18 6.02
C GLN A 430 6.20 11.62 6.73
N TRP A 431 6.78 12.36 7.67
CA TRP A 431 7.85 11.86 8.55
C TRP A 431 7.33 10.74 9.47
N THR A 432 6.10 10.88 9.95
CA THR A 432 5.43 9.84 10.76
C THR A 432 4.93 8.64 9.93
N SER A 433 4.60 8.82 8.64
CA SER A 433 4.12 7.72 7.79
C SER A 433 5.27 6.84 7.28
N LEU A 434 6.44 7.39 6.97
CA LEU A 434 7.62 6.61 6.58
C LEU A 434 8.16 5.76 7.74
N THR A 435 8.24 6.33 8.94
CA THR A 435 8.57 5.59 10.17
C THR A 435 7.51 4.52 10.47
N SER A 436 6.22 4.80 10.25
CA SER A 436 5.14 3.81 10.43
C SER A 436 5.17 2.63 9.43
N HIS A 437 5.66 2.85 8.20
CA HIS A 437 5.80 1.78 7.20
C HIS A 437 6.88 0.76 7.56
N LEU A 438 7.98 1.21 8.16
CA LEU A 438 9.01 0.34 8.76
C LEU A 438 8.45 -0.40 10.00
N LEU A 439 7.71 0.29 10.87
CA LEU A 439 7.06 -0.28 12.07
C LEU A 439 6.09 -1.44 11.76
N ILE A 440 5.25 -1.32 10.73
CA ILE A 440 4.24 -2.34 10.39
C ILE A 440 4.88 -3.58 9.74
N GLY A 441 6.00 -3.42 9.03
CA GLY A 441 6.80 -4.53 8.52
C GLY A 441 7.32 -5.44 9.63
N THR A 442 7.78 -4.85 10.73
CA THR A 442 8.36 -5.55 11.90
C THR A 442 7.28 -6.16 12.80
N ILE A 443 6.16 -5.45 13.03
CA ILE A 443 5.02 -5.97 13.81
C ILE A 443 4.36 -7.18 13.11
N SER A 444 4.36 -7.23 11.77
CA SER A 444 3.77 -8.36 11.04
C SER A 444 4.61 -9.65 11.06
N ARG A 445 5.93 -9.56 11.27
CA ARG A 445 6.86 -10.72 11.25
C ARG A 445 7.16 -11.31 12.64
N CYS A 446 6.85 -10.61 13.73
CA CYS A 446 7.22 -11.03 15.09
C CYS A 446 6.11 -11.73 15.90
N TRP A 447 4.99 -12.14 15.28
CA TRP A 447 3.91 -12.82 16.01
C TRP A 447 3.89 -14.34 15.77
N PRO A 448 4.42 -15.14 16.70
CA PRO A 448 3.81 -16.39 17.08
C PRO A 448 3.25 -16.24 18.50
N CYS A 449 1.92 -16.25 18.62
CA CYS A 449 1.26 -16.51 19.88
C CYS A 449 1.78 -17.85 20.44
N ARG A 450 2.42 -17.84 21.60
CA ARG A 450 2.34 -18.98 22.53
C ARG A 450 1.75 -18.49 23.85
N PRO A 451 0.75 -19.22 24.39
CA PRO A 451 0.24 -18.97 25.72
C PRO A 451 1.20 -19.64 26.72
N LEU A 452 1.61 -18.90 27.76
CA LEU A 452 2.18 -19.51 28.96
C LEU A 452 1.09 -19.52 30.03
N SER A 453 0.48 -20.69 30.18
CA SER A 453 -0.04 -21.19 31.45
C SER A 453 1.08 -21.29 32.49
N TRP A 454 0.70 -21.56 33.74
CA TRP A 454 1.50 -21.84 34.94
C TRP A 454 1.43 -20.73 36.01
N CYS A 455 0.34 -20.75 36.76
CA CYS A 455 0.33 -20.45 38.19
C CYS A 455 -0.52 -21.52 38.88
N SER A 456 0.14 -22.53 39.45
CA SER A 456 -0.39 -23.28 40.60
C SER A 456 0.30 -22.73 41.84
N PRO A 457 -0.39 -22.61 42.98
CA PRO A 457 0.13 -21.94 44.16
C PRO A 457 1.05 -22.89 44.93
N VAL A 458 2.21 -22.37 45.34
CA VAL A 458 2.96 -22.92 46.47
C VAL A 458 2.89 -21.88 47.58
N SER A 459 1.83 -22.00 48.37
CA SER A 459 1.72 -21.82 49.83
C SER A 459 0.26 -21.69 50.21
#